data_AF-A0A850HD26-F1
#
_entry.id   AF-A0A850HD26-F1
#
_cell.length_a   1.000
_cell.length_b   1.000
_cell.length_c   1.000
_cell.angle_alpha   90.00
_cell.angle_beta   90.00
_cell.angle_gamma   90.00
#
_symmetry.space_group_name_H-M   'P 1'
#
loop_
_entity.id
_entity.type
_entity.pdbx_description
1 polymer ?
#
loop_
_entity_poly.entity_id
_entity_poly.type
_entity_poly.pdbx_seq_one_letter_code
_entity_poly.pdbx_strand_id
1 'polypeptide(L)' 'MEKQAHQSKYLKACEAARYLRCSVRTLARHRAAGTGPRFIRQGGQILYSIEALEEWIEINTVNPIMSGLVAS' A
#
# COMPACT_ATOMS: atom_id res chain seq x y z
N MET A 1 12.83 -8.49 -24.66
CA MET A 1 13.22 -8.19 -23.26
C MET A 1 12.01 -8.37 -22.34
N GLU A 2 11.45 -9.57 -22.29
CA GLU A 2 10.41 -9.91 -21.32
C GLU A 2 11.10 -10.38 -20.05
N LYS A 3 11.28 -9.46 -19.10
CA LYS A 3 11.64 -9.86 -17.74
C LYS A 3 10.44 -10.59 -17.17
N GLN A 4 10.50 -11.93 -17.19
CA GLN A 4 9.54 -12.82 -16.58
C GLN A 4 9.08 -12.26 -15.24
N ALA A 5 7.81 -11.88 -15.20
CA ALA A 5 7.07 -11.66 -13.98
C ALA A 5 6.92 -13.03 -13.30
N HIS A 6 7.97 -13.46 -12.61
CA HIS A 6 7.74 -14.26 -11.42
C HIS A 6 6.72 -13.46 -10.60
N GLN A 7 5.66 -14.09 -10.12
CA GLN A 7 4.74 -13.52 -9.14
C GLN A 7 5.54 -13.24 -7.86
N SER A 8 6.44 -12.27 -7.91
CA SER A 8 7.24 -11.81 -6.81
C SER A 8 6.25 -11.12 -5.91
N LYS A 9 6.03 -11.71 -4.74
CA LYS A 9 5.15 -11.22 -3.67
C LYS A 9 5.46 -9.78 -3.23
N TYR A 10 6.48 -9.15 -3.81
CA TYR A 10 7.03 -7.85 -3.50
C TYR A 10 7.05 -6.94 -4.74
N LEU A 11 6.43 -5.78 -4.62
CA LEU A 11 6.36 -4.72 -5.60
C LEU A 11 7.32 -3.58 -5.25
N LYS A 12 7.95 -2.98 -6.26
CA LYS A 12 8.71 -1.73 -6.06
C LYS A 12 7.76 -0.56 -5.83
N ALA A 13 8.28 0.55 -5.31
CA ALA A 13 7.48 1.77 -5.09
C ALA A 13 6.67 2.24 -6.31
N CYS A 14 7.20 2.12 -7.53
CA CYS A 14 6.47 2.47 -8.76
C CYS A 14 5.31 1.52 -9.06
N GLU A 15 5.48 0.23 -8.77
CA GLU A 15 4.46 -0.80 -8.99
C GLU A 15 3.38 -0.73 -7.91
N ALA A 16 3.78 -0.56 -6.65
CA ALA A 16 2.88 -0.33 -5.53
C ALA A 16 2.02 0.93 -5.73
N ALA A 17 2.61 2.02 -6.22
CA ALA A 17 1.86 3.23 -6.54
C ALA A 17 0.83 3.00 -7.65
N ARG A 18 1.19 2.23 -8.69
CA ARG A 18 0.24 1.84 -9.75
C ARG A 18 -0.89 0.94 -9.23
N TYR A 19 -0.56 0.03 -8.31
CA TYR A 19 -1.51 -0.86 -7.66
C TYR A 19 -2.54 -0.06 -6.84
N LEU A 20 -2.07 0.88 -6.01
CA LEU A 20 -2.91 1.77 -5.20
C LEU A 20 -3.54 2.94 -5.97
N ARG A 21 -3.35 3.01 -7.30
CA ARG A 21 -3.81 4.13 -8.15
C ARG A 21 -3.38 5.51 -7.63
N CYS A 22 -2.19 5.61 -7.04
CA CYS A 22 -1.64 6.85 -6.50
C CYS A 22 -0.28 7.19 -7.13
N SER A 23 0.25 8.37 -6.84
CA SER A 23 1.58 8.75 -7.30
C SER A 23 2.68 8.18 -6.39
N VAL A 24 3.86 7.90 -6.95
CA VAL A 24 5.04 7.49 -6.16
C VAL A 24 5.41 8.55 -5.11
N ARG A 25 5.16 9.83 -5.42
CA ARG A 25 5.37 10.95 -4.50
C ARG A 25 4.39 10.90 -3.32
N THR A 26 3.13 10.54 -3.56
CA THR A 26 2.13 10.29 -2.51
C THR A 26 2.57 9.13 -1.62
N LEU A 27 3.02 8.03 -2.23
CA LEU A 27 3.56 6.87 -1.50
C LEU A 27 4.78 7.23 -0.64
N ALA A 28 5.67 8.11 -1.14
CA ALA A 28 6.80 8.64 -0.40
C ALA A 28 6.37 9.52 0.80
N ARG A 29 5.33 10.34 0.61
CA ARG A 29 4.74 11.13 1.70
C ARG A 29 4.16 10.23 2.79
N HIS A 30 3.40 9.21 2.40
CA HIS A 30 2.85 8.23 3.35
C HIS A 30 3.94 7.50 4.15
N ARG A 31 5.06 7.15 3.51
CA ARG A 31 6.22 6.60 4.22
C ARG A 31 6.81 7.58 5.23
N ALA A 32 7.04 8.82 4.83
CA ALA A 32 7.61 9.84 5.71
C ALA A 32 6.68 10.17 6.88
N ALA A 33 5.37 10.15 6.64
CA ALA A 33 4.34 10.41 7.65
C ALA A 33 3.99 9.17 8.51
N GLY A 34 4.47 7.98 8.16
CA GLY A 34 4.11 6.74 8.85
C GLY A 34 2.66 6.27 8.61
N THR A 35 1.94 6.88 7.67
CA THR A 35 0.51 6.58 7.37
C THR A 35 0.34 5.66 6.15
N GLY A 36 1.42 5.07 5.68
CA GLY A 36 1.45 4.24 4.47
C GLY A 36 1.43 2.74 4.73
N PRO A 37 1.31 1.94 3.66
CA PRO A 37 1.47 0.50 3.73
C PRO A 37 2.87 0.13 4.23
N ARG A 38 2.98 -1.03 4.90
CA ARG A 38 4.26 -1.55 5.38
C ARG A 38 5.22 -1.77 4.22
N PHE A 39 6.49 -1.45 4.44
CA PHE A 39 7.53 -1.55 3.44
C PHE A 39 8.76 -2.26 3.99
N ILE A 40 9.51 -2.87 3.08
CA ILE A 40 10.78 -3.56 3.37
C ILE A 40 11.90 -2.74 2.74
N ARG A 41 12.95 -2.48 3.53
CA ARG A 41 14.20 -1.89 3.04
C ARG A 41 15.15 -3.02 2.69
N GLN A 42 15.46 -3.19 1.40
CA GLN A 42 16.42 -4.17 0.93
C GLN A 42 17.48 -3.48 0.06
N GLY A 43 18.71 -3.37 0.56
CA GLY A 43 19.87 -2.90 -0.22
C GLY A 43 19.67 -1.55 -0.94
N GLY A 44 19.00 -0.59 -0.31
CA GLY A 44 18.70 0.73 -0.90
C GLY A 44 17.42 0.79 -1.72
N GLN A 45 16.74 -0.34 -1.94
CA GLN A 45 15.42 -0.39 -2.55
C GLN A 45 14.33 -0.50 -1.48
N ILE A 46 13.17 0.07 -1.82
CA ILE A 46 11.96 -0.02 -1.02
C ILE A 46 11.01 -0.96 -1.76
N LEU A 47 10.63 -2.03 -1.09
CA LEU A 47 9.70 -3.03 -1.59
C LEU A 47 8.45 -3.07 -0.72
N TYR A 48 7.33 -3.44 -1.33
CA TYR A 48 6.02 -3.57 -0.69
C TYR A 48 5.50 -4.97 -0.95
N SER A 49 5.09 -5.72 0.07
CA SER A 49 4.36 -6.95 -0.19
C SER A 49 2.93 -6.63 -0.65
N ILE A 50 2.36 -7.48 -1.51
CA ILE A 50 0.95 -7.33 -1.92
C ILE A 50 0.04 -7.37 -0.68
N GLU A 51 0.28 -8.31 0.22
CA GLU A 51 -0.44 -8.44 1.49
C GLU A 51 -0.42 -7.15 2.33
N ALA A 52 0.73 -6.45 2.41
CA ALA A 52 0.82 -5.19 3.14
C ALA A 52 0.08 -4.04 2.44
N LEU A 53 -0.07 -4.08 1.12
CA LEU A 53 -0.88 -3.12 0.37
C LEU A 53 -2.37 -3.40 0.60
N GLU A 54 -2.78 -4.65 0.57
CA GLU A 54 -4.17 -5.08 0.80
C GLU A 54 -4.63 -4.76 2.23
N GLU A 55 -3.84 -5.11 3.25
CA GLU A 55 -4.14 -4.78 4.65
C GLU A 55 -4.24 -3.26 4.85
N TRP A 56 -3.39 -2.48 4.17
CA TRP A 56 -3.49 -1.02 4.23
C TRP A 56 -4.77 -0.51 3.58
N ILE A 57 -5.18 -1.07 2.43
CA ILE A 57 -6.47 -0.73 1.81
C ILE A 57 -7.61 -1.04 2.78
N GLU A 58 -7.59 -2.22 3.41
CA GLU A 58 -8.63 -2.64 4.35
C GLU A 58 -8.73 -1.69 5.55
N ILE A 59 -7.60 -1.33 6.18
CA ILE A 59 -7.55 -0.37 7.28
C ILE A 59 -8.08 1.01 6.87
N ASN A 60 -7.84 1.43 5.62
CA ASN A 60 -8.29 2.74 5.11
C ASN A 60 -9.68 2.70 4.46
N THR A 61 -10.30 1.52 4.36
CA THR A 61 -11.64 1.36 3.82
C THR A 61 -12.65 1.71 4.90
N VAL A 62 -13.26 2.89 4.78
CA VAL A 62 -14.37 3.29 5.64
C VAL A 62 -15.66 2.65 5.12
N ASN A 63 -16.37 1.91 5.99
CA ASN A 63 -17.69 1.38 5.67
C ASN A 63 -18.76 2.43 6.03
N PRO A 64 -19.44 3.04 5.04
CA PRO A 64 -20.25 4.23 5.28
C PRO A 64 -21.62 3.99 5.93
N ILE A 65 -21.92 2.82 6.50
CA ILE A 65 -23.32 2.44 6.82
C ILE A 65 -23.66 2.27 8.32
N MET A 66 -22.76 2.51 9.27
CA MET A 66 -23.11 2.42 10.71
C MET A 66 -22.47 3.52 11.57
N SER A 67 -22.78 4.78 11.26
CA SER A 67 -22.34 5.93 12.06
C SER A 67 -23.45 6.51 12.98
N GLY A 68 -24.61 5.86 13.14
CA GLY A 68 -25.78 6.53 13.74
C GLY A 68 -26.64 5.75 14.73
N LEU A 69 -26.28 4.54 15.19
CA LEU A 69 -27.21 3.76 16.03
C LEU A 69 -26.49 2.90 17.09
N VAL A 70 -25.94 3.55 18.11
CA VAL A 70 -25.91 3.02 19.49
C VAL A 70 -25.37 4.09 20.45
N ALA A 71 -26.29 4.73 21.18
CA ALA A 71 -26.08 5.22 22.55
C ALA A 71 -27.39 5.91 23.01
N SER A 72 -28.35 5.10 23.45
CA SER A 72 -29.39 5.48 24.41
C SER A 72 -29.44 4.41 25.49
#